data_AF-A0AAN9TVK9-F1
#
_entry.id   AF-A0AAN9TVK9-F1
#
_cell.length_a   1.000
_cell.length_b   1.000
_cell.length_c   1.000
_cell.angle_alpha   90.00
_cell.angle_beta   90.00
_cell.angle_gamma   90.00
#
_symmetry.space_group_name_H-M   'P 1'
#
loop_
_entity.id
_entity.type
_entity.pdbx_description
1 polymer ?
#
loop_
_entity_poly.entity_id
_entity_poly.type
_entity_poly.pdbx_seq_one_letter_code
_entity_poly.pdbx_strand_id
1 'polypeptide(L)'
;MLSHYHMCIQARLQTGVVVGDGGGGLLFPKTDLQGQLRYYLRGIASNKDKTIRSDGTSHIAVFTDIAQYIDWMYEVREKIEISKVN
;
A
#
# COMPACT_ATOMS: atom_id res chain seq x y z
N MET A 1 -2.47 0.52 18.92
CA MET A 1 -3.27 -0.63 18.46
C MET A 1 -3.34 -0.55 16.94
N LEU A 2 -2.75 -1.49 16.21
CA LEU A 2 -2.87 -1.53 14.74
C LEU A 2 -4.29 -2.02 14.41
N SER A 3 -5.07 -1.19 13.72
CA SER A 3 -6.40 -1.54 13.24
C SER A 3 -6.32 -2.54 12.08
N HIS A 4 -7.39 -3.29 11.80
CA HIS A 4 -7.48 -4.21 10.64
C HIS A 4 -7.24 -3.52 9.27
N TYR A 5 -7.26 -2.18 9.21
CA TYR A 5 -7.02 -1.38 8.01
C TYR A 5 -5.55 -1.17 7.62
N HIS A 6 -4.60 -1.68 8.40
CA HIS A 6 -3.17 -1.45 8.17
C HIS A 6 -2.37 -2.76 8.13
N MET A 7 -1.36 -2.79 7.27
CA MET A 7 -0.34 -3.85 7.19
C MET A 7 1.01 -3.30 7.58
N CYS A 8 1.81 -4.10 8.29
CA CYS A 8 3.20 -3.78 8.60
C CYS A 8 4.13 -4.63 7.74
N ILE A 9 5.16 -4.00 7.17
CA ILE A 9 6.17 -4.67 6.38
C ILE A 9 7.54 -4.32 6.92
N GLN A 10 8.33 -5.36 7.17
CA GLN A 10 9.71 -5.20 7.55
C GLN A 10 10.59 -5.24 6.32
N ALA A 11 11.30 -4.13 6.08
CA ALA A 11 12.37 -4.06 5.11
C ALA A 11 13.69 -4.59 5.68
N ARG A 12 14.47 -5.28 4.85
CA ARG A 12 15.85 -5.71 5.17
C ARG A 12 16.84 -5.03 4.21
N LEU A 13 18.11 -4.97 4.59
CA LEU A 13 19.22 -4.52 3.72
C LEU A 13 19.03 -3.12 3.10
N GLN A 14 18.80 -2.09 3.92
CA GLN A 14 18.64 -0.67 3.49
C GLN A 14 17.52 -0.38 2.46
N THR A 15 16.71 -1.37 2.09
CA THR A 15 15.59 -1.22 1.14
C THR A 15 14.28 -0.89 1.88
N GLY A 16 14.20 0.30 2.51
CA GLY A 16 13.05 0.71 3.32
C GLY A 16 12.29 1.90 2.75
N VAL A 17 11.04 2.07 3.20
CA VAL A 17 10.25 3.29 2.97
C VAL A 17 10.85 4.44 3.78
N VAL A 18 11.12 5.57 3.13
CA VAL A 18 11.78 6.75 3.72
C VAL A 18 10.82 7.94 3.87
N VAL A 19 11.33 9.09 4.36
CA VAL A 19 10.51 10.30 4.45
C VAL A 19 10.26 10.76 3.01
N GLY A 20 9.00 11.05 2.67
CA GLY A 20 8.63 11.48 1.32
C GLY A 20 7.93 10.40 0.49
N ASP A 21 8.06 9.12 0.87
CA ASP A 21 7.41 8.01 0.18
C ASP A 21 5.92 7.82 0.54
N GLY A 22 5.37 8.70 1.39
CA GLY A 22 3.97 8.67 1.78
C GLY A 22 3.04 8.73 0.55
N GLY A 23 2.05 7.85 0.50
CA GLY A 23 1.20 7.66 -0.68
C GLY A 23 1.78 6.70 -1.73
N GLY A 24 3.03 6.25 -1.60
CA GLY A 24 3.66 5.29 -2.49
C GLY A 24 3.01 3.89 -2.43
N GLY A 25 2.99 3.21 -3.57
CA GLY A 25 2.37 1.90 -3.70
C GLY A 25 3.27 0.73 -3.30
N LEU A 26 2.69 -0.25 -2.61
CA LEU A 26 3.25 -1.59 -2.42
C LEU A 26 2.63 -2.54 -3.44
N LEU A 27 3.44 -3.04 -4.37
CA LEU A 27 2.98 -3.87 -5.48
C LEU A 27 3.52 -5.31 -5.37
N PHE A 28 2.69 -6.28 -5.73
CA PHE A 28 3.09 -7.68 -5.83
C PHE A 28 2.92 -8.20 -7.26
N PRO A 29 3.91 -8.93 -7.80
CA PRO A 29 3.78 -9.61 -9.08
C PRO A 29 2.83 -10.79 -8.97
N LYS A 30 1.96 -10.97 -9.98
CA LYS A 30 1.13 -12.15 -10.17
C LYS A 30 0.92 -12.40 -11.66
N THR A 31 1.15 -13.63 -12.08
CA THR A 31 0.77 -14.09 -13.42
C THR A 31 -0.75 -14.23 -13.49
N ASP A 32 -1.38 -13.54 -14.44
CA ASP A 32 -2.82 -13.63 -14.67
C ASP A 32 -3.22 -14.92 -15.38
N LEU A 33 -4.53 -15.10 -15.61
CA LEU A 33 -5.07 -16.28 -16.29
C LEU A 33 -4.65 -16.38 -17.76
N GLN A 34 -4.13 -15.28 -18.34
CA GLN A 34 -3.62 -15.20 -19.70
C GLN A 34 -2.09 -15.39 -19.77
N GLY A 35 -1.46 -15.79 -18.65
CA GLY A 35 -0.03 -16.02 -18.57
C GLY A 35 0.81 -14.74 -18.53
N GLN A 36 0.20 -13.57 -18.35
CA GLN A 36 0.91 -12.28 -18.32
C GLN A 36 1.29 -11.89 -16.89
N LEU A 37 2.55 -11.48 -16.69
CA LEU A 37 3.00 -10.93 -15.42
C LEU A 37 2.40 -9.53 -15.22
N ARG A 38 1.61 -9.36 -14.16
CA ARG A 38 1.08 -8.06 -13.75
C ARG A 38 1.44 -7.73 -12.31
N TYR A 39 1.51 -6.45 -12.01
CA TYR A 39 1.74 -5.94 -10.66
C TYR A 39 0.43 -5.42 -10.07
N TYR A 40 0.05 -5.95 -8.92
CA TYR A 40 -1.18 -5.57 -8.23
C TYR A 40 -0.86 -4.78 -6.98
N LEU A 41 -1.55 -3.65 -6.82
CA LEU A 41 -1.41 -2.78 -5.67
C LEU A 41 -2.08 -3.45 -4.44
N ARG A 42 -1.30 -3.65 -3.37
CA ARG A 42 -1.76 -4.29 -2.13
C ARG A 42 -1.82 -3.31 -0.97
N GLY A 43 -0.92 -2.33 -0.94
CA GLY A 43 -0.89 -1.32 0.11
C GLY A 43 -0.46 0.05 -0.38
N ILE A 44 -0.78 1.07 0.41
CA ILE A 44 -0.34 2.46 0.21
C ILE A 44 0.43 2.90 1.45
N ALA A 45 1.64 3.44 1.28
CA ALA A 45 2.44 3.90 2.41
C ALA A 45 1.69 4.99 3.18
N SER A 46 1.32 4.71 4.43
CA SER A 46 0.49 5.59 5.26
C SER A 46 1.35 6.40 6.21
N ASN A 47 2.18 5.72 7.01
CA ASN A 47 3.16 6.32 7.89
C ASN A 47 4.31 5.34 8.12
N LYS A 48 5.53 5.87 8.30
CA LYS A 48 6.61 5.10 8.92
C LYS A 48 6.67 5.45 10.39
N ASP A 49 6.88 4.44 11.23
CA ASP A 49 7.26 4.70 12.61
C ASP A 49 8.58 5.49 12.57
N LYS A 50 8.65 6.61 13.32
CA LYS A 50 9.86 7.47 13.34
C LYS A 50 11.02 6.79 14.07
N THR A 51 10.80 5.62 14.64
CA THR A 51 11.80 4.82 15.32
C THR A 51 12.77 4.23 14.32
N ILE A 52 13.75 5.05 13.92
CA ILE A 52 15.07 4.55 13.56
C ILE A 52 15.53 3.74 14.78
N ARG A 53 15.64 2.42 14.64
CA ARG A 53 16.39 1.64 15.62
C ARG A 53 17.82 2.20 15.61
N SER A 54 18.35 2.52 16.79
CA SER A 54 19.69 3.08 16.97
C SER A 54 20.81 2.21 16.39
N ASP A 55 20.51 0.95 16.02
CA ASP A 55 21.40 -0.02 15.39
C ASP A 55 21.44 0.04 13.85
N GLY A 56 20.65 0.91 13.21
CA GLY A 56 20.64 1.07 11.75
C GLY A 56 20.03 -0.12 10.99
N THR A 57 19.37 -1.06 11.67
CA THR A 57 18.85 -2.28 11.06
C THR A 57 17.33 -2.36 11.13
N SER A 58 16.71 -2.50 9.96
CA SER A 58 15.29 -2.77 9.71
C SER A 58 14.32 -1.61 10.02
N HIS A 59 13.67 -1.13 8.97
CA HIS A 59 12.53 -0.22 9.05
C HIS A 59 11.23 -1.02 8.92
N ILE A 60 10.36 -0.93 9.93
CA ILE A 60 8.97 -1.36 9.79
C ILE A 60 8.21 -0.20 9.14
N ALA A 61 7.65 -0.45 7.97
CA ALA A 61 6.78 0.47 7.26
C ALA A 61 5.33 0.04 7.45
N VAL A 62 4.44 1.02 7.65
CA VAL A 62 2.99 0.78 7.76
C VAL A 62 2.31 1.23 6.49
N PHE A 63 1.53 0.33 5.92
CA PHE A 63 0.74 0.54 4.71
C PHE A 63 -0.74 0.45 5.06
N THR A 64 -1.57 1.25 4.40
CA THR A 64 -3.01 1.02 4.34
C THR A 64 -3.27 -0.29 3.59
N ASP A 65 -4.06 -1.20 4.16
CA ASP A 65 -4.49 -2.44 3.49
C ASP A 65 -5.61 -2.15 2.49
N ILE A 66 -5.28 -2.16 1.20
CA ILE A 66 -6.24 -1.82 0.14
C ILE A 66 -7.40 -2.81 0.07
N ALA A 67 -7.23 -4.09 0.43
CA ALA A 67 -8.33 -5.05 0.35
C ALA A 67 -9.51 -4.65 1.25
N GLN A 68 -9.24 -3.91 2.33
CA GLN A 68 -10.28 -3.42 3.23
C GLN A 68 -11.09 -2.25 2.64
N TYR A 69 -10.64 -1.65 1.52
CA TYR A 69 -11.23 -0.47 0.90
C TYR A 69 -11.74 -0.73 -0.53
N ILE A 70 -11.68 -1.97 -1.04
CA ILE A 70 -12.06 -2.29 -2.42
C ILE A 70 -13.51 -1.88 -2.72
N ASP A 71 -14.45 -2.18 -1.82
CA ASP A 71 -15.86 -1.82 -2.01
C ASP A 71 -16.04 -0.30 -2.07
N TRP A 72 -15.42 0.43 -1.13
CA TRP A 72 -15.40 1.89 -1.14
C TRP A 72 -14.81 2.47 -2.43
N MET A 73 -13.72 1.88 -2.95
CA MET A 73 -13.11 2.31 -4.21
C MET A 73 -14.07 2.13 -5.40
N TYR A 74 -14.82 1.03 -5.45
CA TYR A 74 -15.82 0.81 -6.49
C TYR A 74 -16.98 1.82 -6.39
N GLU A 75 -17.49 2.09 -5.19
CA GLU A 75 -18.53 3.09 -4.98
C GLU A 75 -18.07 4.50 -5.42
N VAL A 76 -16.85 4.88 -5.07
CA VAL A 76 -16.28 6.18 -5.47
C VAL A 76 -16.10 6.25 -6.99
N ARG A 77 -15.60 5.17 -7.60
CA ARG A 77 -15.45 5.10 -9.06
C ARG A 77 -16.79 5.30 -9.77
N GLU A 78 -17.83 4.60 -9.34
CA GLU A 78 -19.17 4.71 -9.93
C GLU A 78 -19.71 6.15 -9.84
N LYS A 79 -19.59 6.78 -8.66
CA LYS A 79 -19.99 8.18 -8.45
C LYS A 79 -19.23 9.14 -9.38
N ILE A 80 -17.92 8.93 -9.55
CA ILE A 80 -17.09 9.73 -10.47
C ILE A 80 -17.55 9.53 -11.92
N GLU A 81 -17.85 8.30 -12.34
CA GLU A 81 -18.32 8.02 -13.69
C GLU A 81 -19.68 8.67 -13.97
N ILE A 82 -20.63 8.60 -13.04
CA ILE A 82 -21.93 9.29 -13.14
C ILE A 82 -21.75 10.81 -13.25
N SER A 83 -20.84 11.40 -12.48
CA SER A 83 -20.58 12.84 -12.52
C SER A 83 -19.98 13.36 -13.83
N LYS A 84 -19.47 12.47 -14.69
CA LYS A 84 -18.94 12.85 -16.01
C LYS A 84 -20.00 12.89 -17.09
N VAL A 85 -21.16 12.27 -16.85
CA VAL A 85 -22.26 12.15 -17.82
C VAL A 85 -23.34 13.21 -17.58
N ASN A 86 -23.38 13.80 -16.38
CA ASN A 86 -24.22 14.95 -16.03
C ASN A 86 -23.43 16.26 -16.11
#